data_AF-A0A8S2Q955-F1
#
_entry.id   AF-A0A8S2Q955-F1
#
_cell.length_a   1.000
_cell.length_b   1.000
_cell.length_c   1.000
_cell.angle_alpha   90.00
_cell.angle_beta   90.00
_cell.angle_gamma   90.00
#
_symmetry.space_group_name_H-M   'P 1'
#
loop_
_entity.id
_entity.type
_entity.pdbx_description
1 polymer ?
#
loop_
_entity_poly.entity_id
_entity_poly.type
_entity_poly.pdbx_seq_one_letter_code
_entity_poly.pdbx_strand_id
1 'polypeptide(L)'
;MAPIPRNEKINFDPGTKYHIAANVPYLRYFIVEILQFQFHRAMCGFQGITERLYMCDHGLDRNNLERLRFYAVRRPEKLDKAFRYLCEKISRYLNNRNRPYVILGITVMNDIVKSCYQLLNTFVDDYLETLRLVLEERDDLELIEQAVASFESFCEIREEAPNYQRNYQFFVHRFTALCYYHDEMNRIKLRCLGLRGHHALFRKTANDELQNDAWKHMDQIMPSIIFNMEVEEQNQSQEATY
;
A
#
# COMPACT_ATOMS: atom_id res chain seq x y z
N MET A 1 56.07 -31.14 -11.52
CA MET A 1 55.23 -31.50 -10.35
C MET A 1 53.78 -31.23 -10.71
N ALA A 2 52.88 -32.18 -10.44
CA ALA A 2 51.45 -31.97 -10.59
C ALA A 2 50.94 -31.02 -9.47
N PRO A 3 49.94 -30.16 -9.75
CA PRO A 3 49.43 -29.21 -8.77
C PRO A 3 48.81 -29.92 -7.56
N ILE A 4 49.07 -29.37 -6.38
CA ILE A 4 48.59 -29.89 -5.09
C ILE A 4 47.05 -29.82 -5.06
N PRO A 5 46.33 -30.89 -4.66
CA PRO A 5 44.88 -30.88 -4.61
C PRO A 5 44.36 -29.83 -3.61
N ARG A 6 43.40 -29.01 -4.05
CA ARG A 6 42.82 -27.95 -3.22
C ARG A 6 41.91 -28.56 -2.14
N ASN A 7 42.13 -28.18 -0.88
CA ASN A 7 41.25 -28.49 0.25
C ASN A 7 40.45 -27.22 0.62
N GLU A 8 39.15 -27.22 0.36
CA GLU A 8 38.27 -26.05 0.53
C GLU A 8 38.17 -25.54 1.98
N LYS A 9 38.43 -26.40 2.98
CA LYS A 9 38.40 -26.00 4.41
C LYS A 9 39.66 -25.29 4.89
N ILE A 10 40.79 -25.49 4.20
CA ILE A 10 42.11 -24.95 4.62
C ILE A 10 42.55 -23.82 3.66
N ASN A 11 42.14 -23.87 2.39
CA ASN A 11 42.60 -22.96 1.35
C ASN A 11 41.63 -21.80 1.09
N PHE A 12 40.61 -21.60 1.94
CA PHE A 12 39.73 -20.45 1.85
C PHE A 12 40.39 -19.26 2.56
N ASP A 13 41.13 -18.47 1.79
CA ASP A 13 41.68 -17.19 2.25
C ASP A 13 40.75 -16.05 1.84
N PRO A 14 39.92 -15.50 2.76
CA PRO A 14 39.08 -14.35 2.46
C PRO A 14 39.90 -13.11 2.09
N GLY A 15 41.18 -13.03 2.50
CA GLY A 15 42.10 -11.94 2.14
C GLY A 15 42.52 -11.95 0.67
N THR A 16 42.43 -13.09 -0.02
CA THR A 16 42.70 -13.18 -1.46
C THR A 16 41.57 -12.58 -2.31
N LYS A 17 40.36 -12.40 -1.75
CA LYS A 17 39.28 -11.65 -2.41
C LYS A 17 39.47 -10.16 -2.19
N TYR A 18 39.87 -9.45 -3.24
CA TYR A 18 40.12 -7.99 -3.25
C TYR A 18 39.05 -7.17 -2.51
N HIS A 19 37.76 -7.50 -2.67
CA HIS A 19 36.67 -6.74 -2.04
C HIS A 19 36.63 -6.84 -0.51
N ILE A 20 37.19 -7.91 0.06
CA ILE A 20 37.29 -8.10 1.51
C ILE A 20 38.54 -7.40 2.05
N ALA A 21 39.69 -7.56 1.38
CA ALA A 21 40.96 -6.94 1.79
C ALA A 21 40.96 -5.40 1.66
N ALA A 22 40.33 -4.86 0.63
CA ALA A 22 40.24 -3.42 0.38
C ALA A 22 39.02 -2.75 1.06
N ASN A 23 38.29 -3.49 1.91
CA ASN A 23 37.08 -3.03 2.61
C ASN A 23 36.08 -2.33 1.67
N VAL A 24 35.98 -2.82 0.42
CA VAL A 24 35.14 -2.23 -0.61
C VAL A 24 33.70 -2.64 -0.33
N PRO A 25 32.77 -1.69 -0.07
CA PRO A 25 31.40 -2.04 0.29
C PRO A 25 30.73 -2.82 -0.84
N TYR A 26 30.14 -3.98 -0.50
CA TYR A 26 29.26 -4.75 -1.41
C TYR A 26 28.06 -3.92 -1.92
N LEU A 27 27.82 -2.75 -1.33
CA LEU A 27 26.93 -1.70 -1.83
C LEU A 27 27.19 -1.38 -3.31
N ARG A 28 28.41 -1.56 -3.83
CA ARG A 28 28.69 -1.38 -5.27
C ARG A 28 27.85 -2.31 -6.15
N TYR A 29 27.62 -3.56 -5.77
CA TYR A 29 26.80 -4.49 -6.56
C TYR A 29 25.32 -4.10 -6.53
N PHE A 30 24.85 -3.65 -5.36
CA PHE A 30 23.51 -3.09 -5.21
C PHE A 30 23.30 -1.81 -6.04
N ILE A 31 24.32 -0.95 -6.09
CA ILE A 31 24.31 0.26 -6.93
C ILE A 31 24.36 -0.11 -8.42
N VAL A 32 25.09 -1.18 -8.81
CA VAL A 32 25.11 -1.70 -10.18
C VAL A 32 23.73 -2.21 -10.59
N GLU A 33 23.00 -2.92 -9.73
CA GLU A 33 21.62 -3.36 -10.03
C GLU A 33 20.64 -2.19 -10.20
N ILE A 34 20.75 -1.16 -9.35
CA ILE A 34 19.94 0.05 -9.49
C ILE A 34 20.29 0.81 -10.77
N LEU A 35 21.58 0.94 -11.07
CA LEU A 35 22.04 1.58 -12.30
C LEU A 35 21.60 0.81 -13.54
N GLN A 36 21.59 -0.53 -13.49
CA GLN A 36 21.13 -1.38 -14.59
C GLN A 36 19.64 -1.14 -14.90
N PHE A 37 18.81 -0.93 -13.87
CA PHE A 37 17.41 -0.51 -14.04
C PHE A 37 17.29 0.90 -14.64
N GLN A 38 18.11 1.85 -14.20
CA GLN A 38 18.10 3.22 -14.76
C GLN A 38 18.62 3.26 -16.21
N PHE A 39 19.62 2.46 -16.56
CA PHE A 39 20.13 2.29 -17.93
C PHE A 39 19.10 1.65 -18.84
N HIS A 40 18.38 0.63 -18.36
CA HIS A 40 17.31 0.00 -19.11
C HIS A 40 16.17 0.99 -19.39
N ARG A 41 15.78 1.80 -18.38
CA ARG A 41 14.81 2.90 -18.54
C ARG A 41 15.26 3.93 -19.59
N ALA A 42 16.55 4.27 -19.62
CA ALA A 42 17.11 5.19 -20.59
C ALA A 42 17.16 4.59 -22.01
N MET A 43 17.58 3.33 -22.17
CA MET A 43 17.63 2.61 -23.45
C MET A 43 16.25 2.49 -24.11
N CYS A 44 15.21 2.19 -23.34
CA CYS A 44 13.82 2.19 -23.82
C CYS A 44 13.39 3.57 -24.32
N GLY A 45 13.89 4.65 -23.70
CA GLY A 45 13.66 6.02 -24.16
C GLY A 45 14.35 6.37 -25.49
N PHE A 46 15.53 5.79 -25.78
CA PHE A 46 16.26 6.06 -27.03
C PHE A 46 15.69 5.32 -28.26
N GLN A 47 15.02 4.18 -28.09
CA GLN A 47 14.46 3.40 -29.20
C GLN A 47 13.08 3.89 -29.67
N GLY A 48 12.56 4.98 -29.09
CA GLY A 48 11.26 5.53 -29.47
C GLY A 48 10.08 4.61 -29.14
N ILE A 49 10.29 3.60 -28.27
CA ILE A 49 9.23 2.76 -27.74
C ILE A 49 8.51 3.57 -26.66
N THR A 50 7.49 4.31 -27.08
CA THR A 50 6.73 5.27 -26.25
C THR A 50 5.53 4.67 -25.52
N GLU A 51 5.26 3.37 -25.67
CA GLU A 51 4.16 2.70 -24.98
C GLU A 51 4.63 1.74 -23.87
N ARG A 52 4.25 2.13 -22.65
CA ARG A 52 4.13 1.37 -21.39
C ARG A 52 5.31 0.48 -20.98
N LEU A 53 6.15 1.05 -20.08
CA LEU A 53 6.95 0.30 -19.10
C LEU A 53 6.14 -0.76 -18.30
N TYR A 54 4.81 -0.65 -18.29
CA TYR A 54 3.88 -1.49 -17.54
C TYR A 54 3.34 -2.70 -18.34
N MET A 55 3.63 -2.82 -19.64
CA MET A 55 3.17 -3.95 -20.48
C MET A 55 4.25 -5.03 -20.65
N CYS A 56 5.47 -4.82 -20.16
CA CYS A 56 6.30 -5.97 -19.84
C CYS A 56 5.63 -6.66 -18.65
N ASP A 57 5.13 -7.86 -18.91
CA ASP A 57 4.35 -8.79 -18.10
C ASP A 57 5.05 -9.27 -16.79
N HIS A 58 5.82 -8.40 -16.16
CA HIS A 58 6.42 -8.58 -14.86
C HIS A 58 6.15 -7.32 -14.03
N GLY A 59 4.92 -7.26 -13.52
CA GLY A 59 4.63 -6.56 -12.28
C GLY A 59 5.70 -6.92 -11.26
N LEU A 60 6.17 -5.89 -10.52
CA LEU A 60 6.98 -5.97 -9.32
C LEU A 60 7.56 -7.38 -9.09
N ASP A 61 8.70 -7.71 -9.72
CA ASP A 61 9.24 -9.09 -9.79
C ASP A 61 8.97 -9.81 -8.48
N ARG A 62 8.11 -10.85 -8.55
CA ARG A 62 7.60 -11.56 -7.38
C ARG A 62 8.76 -12.05 -6.50
N ASN A 63 9.91 -12.36 -7.10
CA ASN A 63 11.13 -12.70 -6.37
C ASN A 63 11.70 -11.53 -5.57
N ASN A 64 11.63 -10.30 -6.06
CA ASN A 64 12.07 -9.11 -5.35
C ASN A 64 11.11 -8.73 -4.22
N LEU A 65 9.80 -8.91 -4.42
CA LEU A 65 8.81 -8.77 -3.35
C LEU A 65 9.00 -9.84 -2.28
N GLU A 66 9.22 -11.10 -2.67
CA GLU A 66 9.50 -12.20 -1.75
C GLU A 66 10.82 -12.02 -0.99
N ARG A 67 11.85 -11.46 -1.63
CA ARG A 67 13.10 -11.06 -0.97
C ARG A 67 12.84 -9.94 0.03
N LEU A 68 12.10 -8.90 -0.34
CA LEU A 68 11.74 -7.81 0.56
C LEU A 68 10.96 -8.35 1.77
N ARG A 69 9.99 -9.23 1.54
CA ARG A 69 9.23 -9.94 2.57
C ARG A 69 10.15 -10.75 3.50
N PHE A 70 11.07 -11.53 2.93
CA PHE A 70 12.04 -12.32 3.71
C PHE A 70 12.94 -11.43 4.57
N TYR A 71 13.43 -10.31 4.03
CA TYR A 71 14.23 -9.35 4.77
C TYR A 71 13.44 -8.64 5.86
N ALA A 72 12.19 -8.28 5.58
CA ALA A 72 11.26 -7.63 6.51
C ALA A 72 10.98 -8.49 7.75
N VAL A 73 10.66 -9.78 7.54
CA VAL A 73 10.41 -10.74 8.62
C VAL A 73 11.66 -11.00 9.45
N ARG A 74 12.84 -11.03 8.81
CA ARG A 74 14.10 -11.41 9.49
C ARG A 74 14.79 -10.25 10.22
N ARG A 75 14.44 -8.99 9.92
CA ARG A 75 14.98 -7.78 10.58
C ARG A 75 13.90 -6.70 10.76
N PRO A 76 13.05 -6.81 11.80
CA PRO A 76 11.93 -5.88 12.03
C PRO A 76 12.37 -4.41 12.18
N GLU A 77 13.53 -4.16 12.80
CA GLU A 77 14.05 -2.80 13.02
C GLU A 77 14.37 -2.01 11.75
N LYS A 78 14.72 -2.71 10.66
CA LYS A 78 14.99 -2.07 9.36
C LYS A 78 13.71 -1.86 8.55
N LEU A 79 12.67 -2.61 8.86
CA LEU A 79 11.37 -2.50 8.19
C LEU A 79 10.70 -1.18 8.52
N ASP A 80 10.71 -0.76 9.80
CA ASP A 80 10.15 0.54 10.23
C ASP A 80 10.70 1.70 9.39
N LYS A 81 12.02 1.81 9.29
CA LYS A 81 12.69 2.88 8.51
C LYS A 81 12.41 2.76 7.00
N ALA A 82 12.40 1.55 6.46
CA ALA A 82 12.10 1.32 5.05
C ALA A 82 10.65 1.66 4.71
N PHE A 83 9.72 1.32 5.60
CA PHE A 83 8.31 1.60 5.45
C PHE A 83 8.02 3.10 5.56
N ARG A 84 8.60 3.78 6.55
CA ARG A 84 8.52 5.24 6.66
C ARG A 84 9.07 5.95 5.42
N TYR A 85 10.21 5.51 4.91
CA TYR A 85 10.77 6.03 3.66
C TYR A 85 9.84 5.82 2.45
N LEU A 86 9.17 4.67 2.38
CA LEU A 86 8.18 4.39 1.35
C LEU A 86 6.98 5.35 1.45
N CYS A 87 6.45 5.57 2.65
CA CYS A 87 5.36 6.52 2.93
C CYS A 87 5.76 7.94 2.49
N GLU A 88 6.94 8.42 2.90
CA GLU A 88 7.46 9.74 2.50
C GLU A 88 7.61 9.88 0.97
N LYS A 89 8.00 8.79 0.28
CA LYS A 89 8.07 8.80 -1.19
C LYS A 89 6.69 8.91 -1.82
N ILE A 90 5.70 8.21 -1.28
CA ILE A 90 4.32 8.27 -1.78
C ILE A 90 3.76 9.67 -1.61
N SER A 91 3.98 10.31 -0.47
CA SER A 91 3.60 11.72 -0.26
C SER A 91 4.24 12.65 -1.29
N ARG A 92 5.51 12.42 -1.65
CA ARG A 92 6.18 13.17 -2.73
C ARG A 92 5.58 12.88 -4.11
N TYR A 93 5.23 11.63 -4.40
CA TYR A 93 4.58 11.28 -5.67
C TYR A 93 3.17 11.87 -5.79
N LEU A 94 2.41 11.96 -4.68
CA LEU A 94 1.13 12.67 -4.60
C LEU A 94 1.32 14.16 -4.93
N ASN A 95 2.27 14.83 -4.28
CA ASN A 95 2.59 16.24 -4.55
C ASN A 95 2.98 16.48 -6.01
N ASN A 96 3.70 15.54 -6.61
CA ASN A 96 4.11 15.61 -8.02
C ASN A 96 3.03 15.12 -9.01
N ARG A 97 1.82 14.79 -8.52
CA ARG A 97 0.70 14.21 -9.28
C ARG A 97 1.07 12.97 -10.12
N ASN A 98 2.04 12.19 -9.65
CA ASN A 98 2.54 11.03 -10.37
C ASN A 98 1.78 9.76 -9.97
N ARG A 99 0.54 9.68 -10.43
CA ARG A 99 -0.45 8.62 -10.15
C ARG A 99 0.10 7.18 -10.21
N PRO A 100 0.80 6.73 -11.27
CA PRO A 100 1.21 5.33 -11.36
C PRO A 100 2.20 4.91 -10.26
N TYR A 101 3.04 5.82 -9.79
CA TYR A 101 3.99 5.51 -8.71
C TYR A 101 3.33 5.55 -7.33
N VAL A 102 2.26 6.34 -7.16
CA VAL A 102 1.41 6.31 -5.97
C VAL A 102 0.73 4.95 -5.87
N ILE A 103 0.08 4.48 -6.93
CA ILE A 103 -0.59 3.16 -6.98
C ILE A 103 0.39 2.02 -6.70
N LEU A 104 1.58 2.07 -7.32
CA LEU A 104 2.62 1.08 -7.07
C LEU A 104 3.09 1.09 -5.61
N GLY A 105 3.31 2.28 -5.04
CA GLY A 105 3.72 2.43 -3.65
C GLY A 105 2.69 1.87 -2.67
N ILE A 106 1.40 2.19 -2.87
CA ILE A 106 0.31 1.65 -2.06
C ILE A 106 0.23 0.13 -2.18
N THR A 107 0.40 -0.41 -3.39
CA THR A 107 0.41 -1.86 -3.62
C THR A 107 1.51 -2.56 -2.82
N VAL A 108 2.72 -1.99 -2.82
CA VAL A 108 3.84 -2.50 -2.02
C VAL A 108 3.54 -2.39 -0.52
N MET A 109 2.99 -1.26 -0.07
CA MET A 109 2.60 -1.10 1.35
C MET A 109 1.59 -2.14 1.79
N ASN A 110 0.56 -2.40 0.99
CA ASN A 110 -0.46 -3.40 1.28
C ASN A 110 0.12 -4.81 1.39
N ASP A 111 1.05 -5.17 0.51
CA ASP A 111 1.71 -6.47 0.57
C ASP A 111 2.55 -6.62 1.85
N ILE A 112 3.27 -5.56 2.24
CA ILE A 112 4.04 -5.53 3.49
C ILE A 112 3.10 -5.68 4.69
N VAL A 113 2.01 -4.93 4.73
CA VAL A 113 1.00 -4.96 5.82
C VAL A 113 0.40 -6.37 5.96
N LYS A 114 0.01 -7.00 4.85
CA LYS A 114 -0.51 -8.38 4.83
C LYS A 114 0.53 -9.39 5.29
N SER A 115 1.76 -9.24 4.80
CA SER A 115 2.84 -10.19 5.05
C SER A 115 3.45 -10.08 6.44
N CYS A 116 3.44 -8.89 7.03
CA CYS A 116 4.14 -8.56 8.28
C CYS A 116 3.17 -8.06 9.36
N TYR A 117 1.98 -8.65 9.45
CA TYR A 117 0.94 -8.25 10.41
C TYR A 117 1.40 -8.29 11.89
N GLN A 118 2.36 -9.16 12.22
CA GLN A 118 2.97 -9.25 13.56
C GLN A 118 3.69 -7.96 13.99
N LEU A 119 4.14 -7.17 13.03
CA LEU A 119 4.83 -5.90 13.24
C LEU A 119 3.91 -4.71 12.97
N LEU A 120 2.63 -4.93 12.69
CA LEU A 120 1.70 -3.88 12.24
C LEU A 120 1.70 -2.67 13.17
N ASN A 121 1.73 -2.90 14.48
CA ASN A 121 1.70 -1.82 15.47
C ASN A 121 2.91 -0.89 15.42
N THR A 122 4.02 -1.24 14.75
CA THR A 122 5.17 -0.33 14.61
C THR A 122 5.02 0.68 13.48
N PHE A 123 4.23 0.36 12.45
CA PHE A 123 4.12 1.19 11.23
C PHE A 123 2.67 1.51 10.83
N VAL A 124 1.67 1.08 11.60
CA VAL A 124 0.26 1.28 11.27
C VAL A 124 -0.11 2.76 11.17
N ASP A 125 0.47 3.63 12.00
CA ASP A 125 0.18 5.05 11.95
C ASP A 125 0.71 5.69 10.65
N ASP A 126 1.94 5.34 10.25
CA ASP A 126 2.53 5.75 8.97
C ASP A 126 1.70 5.23 7.77
N TYR A 127 1.14 4.01 7.88
CA TYR A 127 0.26 3.41 6.87
C TYR A 127 -1.06 4.17 6.74
N LEU A 128 -1.77 4.37 7.86
CA LEU A 128 -3.06 5.06 7.88
C LEU A 128 -2.90 6.53 7.46
N GLU A 129 -1.81 7.19 7.84
CA GLU A 129 -1.50 8.55 7.38
C GLU A 129 -1.31 8.60 5.86
N THR A 130 -0.64 7.61 5.27
CA THR A 130 -0.51 7.53 3.81
C THR A 130 -1.86 7.33 3.13
N LEU A 131 -2.72 6.44 3.65
CA LEU A 131 -4.08 6.26 3.11
C LEU A 131 -4.93 7.51 3.26
N ARG A 132 -4.79 8.24 4.38
CA ARG A 132 -5.45 9.53 4.61
C ARG A 132 -5.10 10.53 3.51
N LEU A 133 -3.82 10.70 3.22
CA LEU A 133 -3.35 11.60 2.16
C LEU A 133 -3.89 11.22 0.79
N VAL A 134 -3.93 9.92 0.46
CA VAL A 134 -4.47 9.45 -0.82
C VAL A 134 -5.98 9.65 -0.91
N LEU A 135 -6.72 9.41 0.18
CA LEU A 135 -8.17 9.63 0.22
C LEU A 135 -8.55 11.11 0.20
N GLU A 136 -7.66 12.02 0.59
CA GLU A 136 -7.91 13.47 0.56
C GLU A 136 -8.01 14.01 -0.87
N GLU A 137 -7.40 13.32 -1.85
CA GLU A 137 -7.58 13.59 -3.27
C GLU A 137 -9.06 13.49 -3.67
N ARG A 138 -9.59 14.51 -4.34
CA ARG A 138 -11.02 14.60 -4.72
C ARG A 138 -11.30 14.25 -6.18
N ASP A 139 -10.29 14.40 -7.04
CA ASP A 139 -10.48 14.40 -8.50
C ASP A 139 -10.07 13.07 -9.16
N ASP A 140 -9.53 12.12 -8.39
CA ASP A 140 -9.00 10.86 -8.92
C ASP A 140 -9.70 9.65 -8.32
N LEU A 141 -10.69 9.14 -9.07
CA LEU A 141 -11.46 7.97 -8.68
C LEU A 141 -10.58 6.73 -8.48
N GLU A 142 -9.54 6.54 -9.28
CA GLU A 142 -8.68 5.35 -9.22
C GLU A 142 -7.86 5.33 -7.93
N LEU A 143 -7.36 6.50 -7.50
CA LEU A 143 -6.65 6.64 -6.23
C LEU A 143 -7.57 6.44 -5.03
N ILE A 144 -8.79 7.00 -5.08
CA ILE A 144 -9.78 6.82 -4.01
C ILE A 144 -10.16 5.34 -3.91
N GLU A 145 -10.45 4.68 -5.03
CA GLU A 145 -10.77 3.25 -5.08
C GLU A 145 -9.63 2.40 -4.51
N GLN A 146 -8.39 2.67 -4.92
CA GLN A 146 -7.22 1.95 -4.42
C GLN A 146 -7.04 2.15 -2.91
N ALA A 147 -7.24 3.37 -2.40
CA ALA A 147 -7.11 3.65 -0.97
C ALA A 147 -8.23 2.99 -0.14
N VAL A 148 -9.48 3.00 -0.62
CA VAL A 148 -10.59 2.29 0.03
C VAL A 148 -10.35 0.79 0.04
N ALA A 149 -9.92 0.19 -1.07
CA ALA A 149 -9.61 -1.25 -1.13
C ALA A 149 -8.43 -1.63 -0.21
N SER A 150 -7.45 -0.74 -0.09
CA SER A 150 -6.32 -0.90 0.84
C SER A 150 -6.80 -0.88 2.29
N PHE A 151 -7.64 0.09 2.63
CA PHE A 151 -8.24 0.22 3.96
C PHE A 151 -9.12 -0.97 4.32
N GLU A 152 -9.98 -1.42 3.41
CA GLU A 152 -10.78 -2.64 3.56
C GLU A 152 -9.89 -3.84 3.90
N SER A 153 -8.84 -4.03 3.11
CA SER A 153 -7.92 -5.14 3.31
C SER A 153 -7.16 -5.05 4.64
N PHE A 154 -6.89 -3.85 5.13
CA PHE A 154 -6.31 -3.63 6.46
C PHE A 154 -7.31 -3.96 7.57
N CYS A 155 -8.58 -3.60 7.41
CA CYS A 155 -9.65 -3.92 8.37
C CYS A 155 -9.88 -5.43 8.53
N GLU A 156 -9.54 -6.24 7.53
CA GLU A 156 -9.64 -7.71 7.62
C GLU A 156 -8.54 -8.37 8.45
N ILE A 157 -7.42 -7.67 8.70
CA ILE A 157 -6.28 -8.22 9.42
C ILE A 157 -6.64 -8.37 10.91
N ARG A 158 -6.56 -9.61 11.41
CA ARG A 158 -6.71 -9.92 12.83
C ARG A 158 -5.40 -9.64 13.55
N GLU A 159 -5.47 -8.81 14.57
CA GLU A 159 -4.33 -8.42 15.38
C GLU A 159 -4.31 -9.20 16.69
N GLU A 160 -3.13 -9.65 17.12
CA GLU A 160 -2.97 -10.33 18.42
C GLU A 160 -3.15 -9.37 19.60
N ALA A 161 -2.75 -8.11 19.41
CA ALA A 161 -2.94 -7.01 20.35
C ALA A 161 -3.46 -5.79 19.57
N PRO A 162 -4.79 -5.57 19.52
CA PRO A 162 -5.37 -4.44 18.80
C PRO A 162 -4.91 -3.11 19.40
N ASN A 163 -4.51 -2.17 18.53
CA ASN A 163 -4.17 -0.81 18.96
C ASN A 163 -5.44 0.05 19.06
N TYR A 164 -5.88 0.27 20.30
CA TYR A 164 -7.11 1.01 20.63
C TYR A 164 -6.98 2.54 20.55
N GLN A 165 -5.80 3.10 20.25
CA GLN A 165 -5.61 4.55 20.10
C GLN A 165 -5.77 5.03 18.66
N ARG A 166 -6.09 4.14 17.72
CA ARG A 166 -6.23 4.51 16.31
C ARG A 166 -7.38 5.48 16.10
N ASN A 167 -7.06 6.65 15.56
CA ASN A 167 -8.04 7.67 15.25
C ASN A 167 -8.65 7.42 13.86
N TYR A 168 -9.85 6.87 13.83
CA TYR A 168 -10.62 6.65 12.59
C TYR A 168 -11.51 7.84 12.20
N GLN A 169 -11.52 8.94 12.97
CA GLN A 169 -12.43 10.06 12.76
C GLN A 169 -12.33 10.65 11.34
N PHE A 170 -11.11 10.78 10.81
CA PHE A 170 -10.91 11.25 9.43
C PHE A 170 -11.60 10.32 8.42
N PHE A 171 -11.39 9.01 8.56
CA PHE A 171 -11.95 8.01 7.64
C PHE A 171 -13.48 8.01 7.71
N VAL A 172 -14.06 8.09 8.91
CA VAL A 172 -15.51 8.24 9.10
C VAL A 172 -16.02 9.46 8.34
N HIS A 173 -15.46 10.64 8.60
CA HIS A 173 -15.91 11.87 7.94
C HIS A 173 -15.74 11.80 6.41
N ARG A 174 -14.62 11.24 5.94
CA ARG A 174 -14.33 11.15 4.52
C ARG A 174 -15.27 10.16 3.82
N PHE A 175 -15.54 8.99 4.40
CA PHE A 175 -16.48 8.02 3.86
C PHE A 175 -17.92 8.56 3.87
N THR A 176 -18.34 9.24 4.93
CA THR A 176 -19.64 9.93 4.98
C THR A 176 -19.74 10.99 3.87
N ALA A 177 -18.69 11.79 3.64
CA ALA A 177 -18.68 12.75 2.53
C ALA A 177 -18.82 12.09 1.15
N LEU A 178 -18.20 10.91 0.95
CA LEU A 178 -18.35 10.12 -0.27
C LEU A 178 -19.78 9.59 -0.44
N CYS A 179 -20.46 9.20 0.65
CA CYS A 179 -21.86 8.77 0.63
C CYS A 179 -22.86 9.85 0.20
N TYR A 180 -22.51 11.14 0.35
CA TYR A 180 -23.32 12.27 -0.10
C TYR A 180 -22.83 12.88 -1.41
N TYR A 181 -21.95 12.21 -2.17
CA TYR A 181 -21.44 12.78 -3.42
C TYR A 181 -22.58 13.00 -4.44
N HIS A 182 -22.56 14.14 -5.15
CA HIS A 182 -23.69 14.56 -6.00
C HIS A 182 -23.38 14.61 -7.50
N ASP A 183 -22.11 14.63 -7.89
CA ASP A 183 -21.69 14.84 -9.30
C ASP A 183 -22.05 13.66 -10.22
N GLU A 184 -22.70 13.95 -11.35
CA GLU A 184 -23.43 12.97 -12.17
C GLU A 184 -22.55 11.83 -12.70
N MET A 185 -21.32 12.11 -13.12
CA MET A 185 -20.52 11.13 -13.87
C MET A 185 -20.02 9.95 -13.02
N ASN A 186 -19.75 10.18 -11.73
CA ASN A 186 -19.19 9.17 -10.82
C ASN A 186 -19.96 9.01 -9.51
N ARG A 187 -21.15 9.62 -9.40
CA ARG A 187 -22.01 9.61 -8.20
C ARG A 187 -22.14 8.24 -7.55
N ILE A 188 -22.59 7.25 -8.33
CA ILE A 188 -22.89 5.90 -7.80
C ILE A 188 -21.60 5.24 -7.30
N LYS A 189 -20.53 5.27 -8.10
CA LYS A 189 -19.25 4.65 -7.73
C LYS A 189 -18.67 5.25 -6.46
N LEU A 190 -18.64 6.59 -6.34
CA LEU A 190 -18.11 7.27 -5.15
C LEU A 190 -18.96 7.00 -3.91
N ARG A 191 -20.29 6.96 -4.05
CA ARG A 191 -21.18 6.57 -2.94
C ARG A 191 -20.95 5.13 -2.51
N CYS A 192 -20.82 4.19 -3.45
CA CYS A 192 -20.48 2.81 -3.16
C CYS A 192 -19.14 2.68 -2.44
N LEU A 193 -18.13 3.47 -2.83
CA LEU A 193 -16.83 3.51 -2.14
C LEU A 193 -16.96 4.02 -0.70
N GLY A 194 -17.79 5.04 -0.44
CA GLY A 194 -18.10 5.50 0.91
C GLY A 194 -18.76 4.41 1.77
N LEU A 195 -19.77 3.72 1.22
CA LEU A 195 -20.45 2.62 1.92
C LEU A 195 -19.52 1.45 2.22
N ARG A 196 -18.64 1.10 1.27
CA ARG A 196 -17.58 0.10 1.43
C ARG A 196 -16.63 0.44 2.57
N GLY A 197 -16.17 1.69 2.64
CA GLY A 197 -15.32 2.19 3.73
C GLY A 197 -16.00 2.10 5.09
N HIS A 198 -17.28 2.49 5.19
CA HIS A 198 -18.07 2.34 6.42
C HIS A 198 -18.25 0.87 6.81
N HIS A 199 -18.55 -0.01 5.86
CA HIS A 199 -18.67 -1.44 6.10
C HIS A 199 -17.38 -2.04 6.67
N ALA A 200 -16.22 -1.67 6.11
CA ALA A 200 -14.91 -2.09 6.60
C ALA A 200 -14.68 -1.64 8.04
N LEU A 201 -15.00 -0.38 8.35
CA LEU A 201 -14.85 0.17 9.68
C LEU A 201 -15.74 -0.57 10.69
N PHE A 202 -17.02 -0.80 10.36
CA PHE A 202 -17.93 -1.57 11.20
C PHE A 202 -17.42 -2.98 11.46
N ARG A 203 -16.91 -3.65 10.43
CA ARG A 203 -16.33 -4.99 10.58
C ARG A 203 -15.11 -4.98 11.49
N LYS A 204 -14.27 -3.94 11.45
CA LYS A 204 -13.13 -3.80 12.37
C LYS A 204 -13.61 -3.57 13.80
N THR A 205 -14.54 -2.64 14.01
CA THR A 205 -15.02 -2.26 15.36
C THR A 205 -15.96 -3.28 16.01
N ALA A 206 -16.67 -4.10 15.23
CA ALA A 206 -17.57 -5.13 15.76
C ALA A 206 -16.84 -6.39 16.25
N ASN A 207 -15.63 -6.64 15.74
CA ASN A 207 -14.81 -7.78 16.13
C ASN A 207 -13.92 -7.49 17.36
N ASP A 208 -13.66 -6.21 17.64
CA ASP A 208 -12.93 -5.78 18.83
C ASP A 208 -13.93 -5.52 19.97
N GLU A 209 -13.58 -5.82 21.23
CA GLU A 209 -14.43 -5.59 22.44
C GLU A 209 -14.81 -4.10 22.69
N LEU A 210 -14.52 -3.20 21.75
CA LEU A 210 -14.74 -1.75 21.77
C LEU A 210 -15.88 -1.32 20.85
N GLN A 211 -17.08 -1.79 21.18
CA GLN A 211 -18.32 -1.19 20.69
C GLN A 211 -18.34 0.35 20.87
N ASN A 212 -17.71 0.88 21.93
CA ASN A 212 -17.81 2.29 22.35
C ASN A 212 -17.31 3.35 21.36
N ASP A 213 -16.36 3.05 20.47
CA ASP A 213 -15.88 4.05 19.49
C ASP A 213 -16.69 4.06 18.19
N ALA A 214 -17.25 2.92 17.77
CA ALA A 214 -18.18 2.88 16.65
C ALA A 214 -19.47 3.65 16.96
N TRP A 215 -20.02 3.47 18.17
CA TRP A 215 -21.23 4.17 18.61
C TRP A 215 -21.09 5.70 18.60
N LYS A 216 -19.89 6.25 18.89
CA LYS A 216 -19.64 7.70 18.83
C LYS A 216 -19.83 8.30 17.44
N HIS A 217 -19.71 7.49 16.40
CA HIS A 217 -19.82 7.92 15.01
C HIS A 217 -21.13 7.50 14.34
N MET A 218 -21.97 6.70 15.01
CA MET A 218 -23.23 6.18 14.45
C MET A 218 -24.19 7.28 14.01
N ASP A 219 -24.26 8.40 14.73
CA ASP A 219 -25.11 9.55 14.38
C ASP A 219 -24.75 10.18 13.02
N GLN A 220 -23.50 10.02 12.56
CA GLN A 220 -23.05 10.50 11.26
C GLN A 220 -23.15 9.42 10.19
N ILE A 221 -22.94 8.16 10.56
CA ILE A 221 -22.91 7.06 9.60
C ILE A 221 -24.33 6.63 9.21
N MET A 222 -25.24 6.48 10.17
CA MET A 222 -26.60 5.99 9.91
C MET A 222 -27.38 6.84 8.90
N PRO A 223 -27.42 8.19 9.00
CA PRO A 223 -28.10 9.01 8.01
C PRO A 223 -27.52 8.86 6.59
N SER A 224 -26.22 8.59 6.48
CA SER A 224 -25.55 8.44 5.18
C SER A 224 -25.92 7.13 4.49
N ILE A 225 -26.14 6.06 5.25
CA ILE A 225 -26.59 4.78 4.73
C ILE A 225 -28.07 4.86 4.34
N ILE A 226 -28.92 5.40 5.22
CA ILE A 226 -30.37 5.56 4.96
C ILE A 226 -30.60 6.36 3.68
N PHE A 227 -29.89 7.50 3.53
CA PHE A 227 -29.97 8.32 2.32
C PHE A 227 -29.65 7.54 1.04
N ASN A 228 -28.69 6.61 1.08
CA ASN A 228 -28.34 5.82 -0.11
C ASN A 228 -29.34 4.68 -0.36
N MET A 229 -29.96 4.12 0.69
CA MET A 229 -31.06 3.15 0.53
C MET A 229 -32.30 3.79 -0.09
N GLU A 230 -32.71 4.98 0.38
CA GLU A 230 -33.87 5.70 -0.16
C GLU A 230 -33.71 6.08 -1.63
N VAL A 231 -32.49 6.48 -2.04
CA VAL A 231 -32.18 6.79 -3.44
C VAL A 231 -32.25 5.53 -4.32
N GLU A 232 -31.84 4.38 -3.79
CA GLU A 232 -31.92 3.10 -4.50
C GLU A 232 -33.38 2.68 -4.70
N GLU A 233 -34.22 2.78 -3.67
CA GLU A 233 -35.66 2.48 -3.76
C GLU A 233 -36.39 3.40 -4.76
N GLN A 234 -36.03 4.68 -4.82
CA GLN A 234 -36.60 5.63 -5.78
C GLN A 234 -36.23 5.28 -7.23
N ASN A 235 -34.98 4.87 -7.48
CA ASN A 235 -34.53 4.45 -8.81
C ASN A 235 -35.20 3.14 -9.25
N GLN A 236 -35.31 2.15 -8.35
CA GLN A 236 -35.99 0.89 -8.64
C GLN A 236 -37.49 1.09 -8.91
N SER A 237 -38.14 2.01 -8.20
CA SER A 237 -39.55 2.34 -8.40
C SER A 237 -39.81 3.02 -9.75
N GLN A 238 -38.87 3.85 -10.23
CA GLN A 238 -38.94 4.50 -11.53
C GLN A 238 -38.66 3.53 -12.69
N GLU A 239 -37.77 2.56 -12.51
CA GLU A 239 -37.51 1.51 -13.52
C GLU A 239 -38.68 0.51 -13.63
N ALA A 240 -39.42 0.27 -12.54
CA ALA A 240 -40.60 -0.61 -12.54
C ALA A 240 -41.87 0.04 -13.12
N THR A 241 -41.85 1.34 -13.46
CA THR A 241 -42.98 2.06 -14.07
C THR A 241 -42.86 2.22 -15.59
N TYR A 242 -41.83 1.64 -16.21
CA TYR A 242 -41.65 1.51 -17.67
C TYR A 242 -41.75 0.04 -18.11
#